data_AF-A0A946C0C5-F1
#
_entry.id   AF-A0A946C0C5-F1
#
_cell.length_a   1.000
_cell.length_b   1.000
_cell.length_c   1.000
_cell.angle_alpha   90.00
_cell.angle_beta   90.00
_cell.angle_gamma   90.00
#
_symmetry.space_group_name_H-M   'P 1'
#
loop_
_entity.id
_entity.type
_entity.pdbx_description
1 polymer ?
#
loop_
_entity_poly.entity_id
_entity_poly.type
_entity_poly.pdbx_seq_one_letter_code
_entity_poly.pdbx_strand_id
1 'polypeptide(L)'
;FNPVYLLPLVELVPGEKTDLKIISKAKNFYRNIGMKTLVLKKELPGYLSDRLQESMWRESLHIINEGYASTQDLDDAIIYGPGLRWSLMGTFLTFHLAGGEMGMKHMLEQFGPALKLPWTKLKAPILTKSLKNKIINGTKNQSKNKSINSLANSRDNFLIDLQNLLKKYKI
;
A
#
# COMPACT_ATOMS: atom_id res chain seq x y z
N PHE A 1 -1.36 -6.70 -9.26
CA PHE A 1 -0.20 -5.93 -8.76
C PHE A 1 1.01 -6.17 -9.65
N ASN A 2 1.94 -5.22 -9.73
CA ASN A 2 3.14 -5.33 -10.57
C ASN A 2 4.41 -5.46 -9.70
N PRO A 3 5.23 -6.50 -9.87
CA PRO A 3 5.10 -7.60 -10.83
C PRO A 3 4.16 -8.71 -10.34
N VAL A 4 3.28 -9.18 -11.23
CA VAL A 4 2.21 -10.15 -10.91
C VAL A 4 2.73 -11.51 -10.47
N TYR A 5 3.93 -11.89 -10.89
CA TYR A 5 4.56 -13.17 -10.54
C TYR A 5 5.24 -13.16 -9.16
N LEU A 6 5.41 -11.99 -8.51
CA LEU A 6 5.96 -11.89 -7.15
C LEU A 6 4.95 -11.36 -6.13
N LEU A 7 3.96 -10.58 -6.55
CA LEU A 7 2.96 -10.03 -5.65
C LEU A 7 1.68 -10.88 -5.73
N PRO A 8 1.44 -11.80 -4.78
CA PRO A 8 0.46 -12.87 -4.95
C PRO A 8 -1.00 -12.43 -4.78
N LEU A 9 -1.24 -11.17 -4.40
CA LEU A 9 -2.58 -10.70 -4.08
C LEU A 9 -3.46 -10.61 -5.35
N VAL A 10 -4.66 -11.17 -5.28
CA VAL A 10 -5.70 -11.07 -6.31
C VAL A 10 -6.99 -10.60 -5.68
N GLU A 11 -7.47 -9.43 -6.08
CA GLU A 11 -8.77 -8.88 -5.68
C GLU A 11 -9.86 -9.39 -6.63
N LEU A 12 -10.75 -10.24 -6.12
CA LEU A 12 -11.91 -10.76 -6.83
C LEU A 12 -13.11 -9.86 -6.53
N VAL A 13 -13.63 -9.21 -7.57
CA VAL A 13 -14.65 -8.16 -7.44
C VAL A 13 -15.93 -8.61 -8.12
N PRO A 14 -16.94 -9.09 -7.36
CA PRO A 14 -18.25 -9.38 -7.94
C PRO A 14 -18.96 -8.08 -8.34
N GLY A 15 -19.38 -8.00 -9.61
CA GLY A 15 -20.34 -7.00 -10.06
C GLY A 15 -21.77 -7.46 -9.82
N GLU A 16 -22.75 -6.60 -10.08
CA GLU A 16 -24.18 -6.89 -9.80
C GLU A 16 -24.70 -8.15 -10.49
N LYS A 17 -24.16 -8.49 -11.66
CA LYS A 17 -24.57 -9.65 -12.47
C LYS A 17 -23.66 -10.88 -12.28
N THR A 18 -22.66 -10.81 -11.41
CA THR A 18 -21.70 -11.89 -11.22
C THR A 18 -22.28 -12.98 -10.30
N ASP A 19 -22.45 -14.20 -10.82
CA ASP A 19 -22.81 -15.36 -9.98
C ASP A 19 -21.66 -15.68 -9.00
N LEU A 20 -21.98 -15.79 -7.71
CA LEU A 20 -21.05 -16.14 -6.64
C LEU A 20 -20.37 -17.50 -6.84
N LYS A 21 -20.97 -18.42 -7.62
CA LYS A 21 -20.31 -19.66 -8.04
C LYS A 21 -19.08 -19.38 -8.90
N ILE A 22 -19.10 -18.34 -9.75
CA ILE A 22 -17.96 -17.94 -10.57
C ILE A 22 -16.85 -17.35 -9.69
N ILE A 23 -17.20 -16.53 -8.70
CA ILE A 23 -16.24 -16.02 -7.71
C ILE A 23 -15.56 -17.17 -6.97
N SER A 24 -16.33 -18.19 -6.58
CA SER A 24 -15.80 -19.37 -5.90
C SER A 24 -14.85 -20.18 -6.79
N LYS A 25 -15.19 -20.35 -8.08
CA LYS A 25 -14.30 -20.99 -9.07
C LYS A 25 -13.00 -20.19 -9.25
N ALA A 26 -13.09 -18.88 -9.44
CA ALA A 26 -11.92 -18.01 -9.58
C ALA A 26 -11.04 -18.06 -8.31
N LYS A 27 -11.66 -18.00 -7.13
CA LYS A 27 -10.97 -18.11 -5.84
C LYS A 27 -10.14 -19.39 -5.75
N ASN A 28 -10.70 -20.53 -6.15
CA ASN A 28 -10.02 -21.82 -6.13
C ASN A 28 -8.90 -21.87 -7.18
N PHE A 29 -9.16 -21.42 -8.41
CA PHE A 29 -8.18 -21.35 -9.47
C PHE A 29 -6.92 -20.59 -9.04
N TYR A 30 -7.08 -19.35 -8.55
CA TYR A 30 -5.96 -18.52 -8.14
C TYR A 30 -5.20 -19.09 -6.95
N ARG A 31 -5.90 -19.67 -5.96
CA ARG A 31 -5.25 -20.34 -4.83
C ARG A 31 -4.40 -21.53 -5.27
N ASN A 32 -4.87 -22.31 -6.25
CA ASN A 32 -4.14 -23.48 -6.75
C ASN A 32 -2.82 -23.10 -7.45
N ILE A 33 -2.72 -21.88 -8.00
CA ILE A 33 -1.47 -21.36 -8.59
C ILE A 33 -0.66 -20.48 -7.63
N GLY A 34 -0.90 -20.60 -6.31
CA GLY A 34 -0.12 -19.93 -5.27
C GLY A 34 -0.51 -18.48 -4.98
N MET A 35 -1.62 -17.98 -5.53
CA MET A 35 -2.08 -16.61 -5.30
C MET A 35 -2.91 -16.49 -4.02
N LYS A 36 -2.84 -15.33 -3.38
CA LYS A 36 -3.66 -14.94 -2.24
C LYS A 36 -4.90 -14.21 -2.73
N THR A 37 -6.05 -14.84 -2.64
CA THR A 37 -7.32 -14.24 -3.08
C THR A 37 -8.02 -13.46 -1.97
N LEU A 38 -8.43 -12.22 -2.28
CA LEU A 38 -9.35 -11.41 -1.49
C LEU A 38 -10.63 -11.20 -2.28
N VAL A 39 -11.77 -11.63 -1.74
CA VAL A 39 -13.08 -11.40 -2.36
C VAL A 39 -13.66 -10.12 -1.78
N LEU A 40 -13.89 -9.12 -2.64
CA LEU A 40 -14.55 -7.89 -2.24
C LEU A 40 -16.04 -8.17 -1.99
N LYS A 41 -16.59 -7.56 -0.94
CA LYS A 41 -18.01 -7.71 -0.58
C LYS A 41 -18.95 -7.01 -1.57
N LYS A 42 -18.48 -5.92 -2.14
CA LYS A 42 -19.18 -5.10 -3.14
C LYS A 42 -18.12 -4.50 -4.06
N GLU A 43 -18.50 -4.25 -5.30
CA GLU A 43 -17.69 -3.45 -6.21
C GLU A 43 -17.34 -2.09 -5.57
N LEU A 44 -16.05 -1.76 -5.66
CA LEU A 44 -15.49 -0.52 -5.15
C LEU A 44 -14.53 0.03 -6.21
N PRO A 45 -14.80 1.22 -6.78
CA PRO A 45 -13.89 1.83 -7.74
C PRO A 45 -12.49 2.05 -7.14
N GLY A 46 -11.46 1.57 -7.84
CA GLY A 46 -10.07 1.54 -7.34
C GLY A 46 -9.79 0.43 -6.33
N TYR A 47 -10.72 -0.50 -6.13
CA TYR A 47 -10.56 -1.70 -5.30
C TYR A 47 -10.08 -1.38 -3.87
N LEU A 48 -9.46 -2.32 -3.13
CA LEU A 48 -9.01 -2.03 -1.76
C LEU A 48 -7.58 -1.50 -1.78
N SER A 49 -6.67 -2.24 -2.42
CA SER A 49 -5.24 -1.93 -2.35
C SER A 49 -4.87 -0.64 -3.08
N ASP A 50 -5.42 -0.38 -4.28
CA ASP A 50 -5.10 0.84 -5.01
C ASP A 50 -5.66 2.08 -4.30
N ARG A 51 -6.84 2.01 -3.65
CA ARG A 51 -7.33 3.12 -2.82
C ARG A 51 -6.42 3.44 -1.64
N LEU A 52 -5.86 2.42 -0.98
CA LEU A 52 -4.92 2.63 0.12
C LEU A 52 -3.63 3.26 -0.39
N GLN A 53 -3.06 2.74 -1.48
CA GLN A 53 -1.87 3.30 -2.12
C GLN A 53 -2.11 4.74 -2.59
N GLU A 54 -3.26 5.00 -3.23
CA GLU A 54 -3.60 6.31 -3.74
C GLU A 54 -3.81 7.33 -2.62
N SER A 55 -4.38 6.93 -1.48
CA SER A 55 -4.53 7.82 -0.32
C SER A 55 -3.18 8.34 0.18
N MET A 56 -2.17 7.47 0.22
CA MET A 56 -0.81 7.82 0.60
C MET A 56 -0.15 8.68 -0.47
N TRP A 57 -0.32 8.32 -1.74
CA TRP A 57 0.22 9.10 -2.85
C TRP A 57 -0.30 10.53 -2.89
N ARG A 58 -1.61 10.71 -2.72
CA ARG A 58 -2.25 12.03 -2.72
C ARG A 58 -1.74 12.90 -1.57
N GLU A 59 -1.52 12.32 -0.40
CA GLU A 59 -0.92 13.02 0.74
C GLU A 59 0.54 13.41 0.45
N SER A 60 1.35 12.48 -0.04
CA SER A 60 2.74 12.75 -0.41
C SER A 60 2.87 13.89 -1.43
N LEU A 61 1.95 13.97 -2.39
CA LEU A 61 1.89 15.08 -3.34
C LEU A 61 1.68 16.44 -2.65
N HIS A 62 0.82 16.51 -1.64
CA HIS A 62 0.61 17.75 -0.87
C HIS A 62 1.84 18.14 -0.08
N ILE A 63 2.44 17.19 0.63
CA ILE A 63 3.62 17.44 1.46
C ILE A 63 4.78 18.00 0.60
N ILE A 64 5.02 17.41 -0.58
CA ILE A 64 6.03 17.91 -1.53
C ILE A 64 5.65 19.28 -2.12
N ASN A 65 4.36 19.45 -2.46
CA ASN A 65 3.87 20.70 -3.02
C ASN A 65 4.09 21.87 -2.05
N GLU A 66 3.77 21.64 -0.78
CA GLU A 66 3.88 22.59 0.34
C GLU A 66 5.31 22.74 0.86
N GLY A 67 6.24 21.89 0.38
CA GLY A 67 7.67 22.03 0.65
C GLY A 67 8.12 21.47 2.00
N TYR A 68 7.32 20.62 2.62
CA TYR A 68 7.68 19.98 3.90
C TYR A 68 8.69 18.85 3.75
N ALA A 69 8.73 18.18 2.59
CA ALA A 69 9.58 17.02 2.38
C ALA A 69 9.94 16.81 0.90
N SER A 70 11.03 16.10 0.64
CA SER A 70 11.37 15.56 -0.68
C SER A 70 10.72 14.20 -0.93
N THR A 71 10.86 13.66 -2.15
CA THR A 71 10.41 12.28 -2.45
C THR A 71 11.18 11.25 -1.62
N GLN A 72 12.48 11.48 -1.40
CA GLN A 72 13.34 10.58 -0.62
C GLN A 72 12.92 10.56 0.85
N ASP A 73 12.66 11.72 1.46
CA ASP A 73 12.25 11.80 2.87
C ASP A 73 10.95 11.03 3.13
N LEU A 74 9.99 11.14 2.20
CA LEU A 74 8.70 10.44 2.30
C LEU A 74 8.83 8.94 2.08
N ASP A 75 9.63 8.51 1.10
CA ASP A 75 9.90 7.09 0.89
C ASP A 75 10.65 6.50 2.09
N ASP A 76 11.64 7.20 2.65
CA ASP A 76 12.38 6.78 3.85
C ASP A 76 11.48 6.71 5.08
N ALA A 77 10.56 7.66 5.25
CA ALA A 77 9.56 7.63 6.32
C ALA A 77 8.70 6.36 6.26
N ILE A 78 8.39 5.85 5.06
CA ILE A 78 7.68 4.58 4.89
C ILE A 78 8.62 3.38 5.07
N ILE A 79 9.74 3.34 4.34
CA ILE A 79 10.69 2.21 4.32
C ILE A 79 11.20 1.91 5.72
N TYR A 80 11.64 2.93 6.46
CA TYR A 80 12.24 2.79 7.79
C TYR A 80 11.24 2.94 8.94
N GLY A 81 10.01 3.37 8.64
CA GLY A 81 8.92 3.49 9.61
C GLY A 81 7.93 2.33 9.52
N PRO A 82 6.68 2.58 9.12
CA PRO A 82 5.64 1.57 9.17
C PRO A 82 5.79 0.45 8.11
N GLY A 83 6.55 0.68 7.03
CA GLY A 83 6.79 -0.30 5.97
C GLY A 83 7.48 -1.57 6.46
N LEU A 84 8.40 -1.48 7.42
CA LEU A 84 9.07 -2.65 8.02
C LEU A 84 8.08 -3.64 8.65
N ARG A 85 6.99 -3.14 9.22
CA ARG A 85 5.97 -3.96 9.90
C ARG A 85 4.76 -4.27 9.02
N TRP A 86 4.53 -3.54 7.94
CA TRP A 86 3.34 -3.71 7.08
C TRP A 86 3.30 -5.02 6.29
N SER A 87 4.46 -5.56 5.90
CA SER A 87 4.52 -6.85 5.22
C SER A 87 4.06 -8.00 6.12
N LEU A 88 4.26 -7.88 7.43
CA LEU A 88 3.83 -8.84 8.44
C LEU A 88 2.40 -8.54 8.94
N MET A 89 2.12 -7.27 9.23
CA MET A 89 0.87 -6.83 9.86
C MET A 89 0.37 -5.55 9.20
N GLY A 90 -0.79 -5.63 8.54
CA GLY A 90 -1.45 -4.45 7.99
C GLY A 90 -1.97 -3.49 9.08
N THR A 91 -2.41 -2.31 8.65
CA THR A 91 -2.77 -1.17 9.52
C THR A 91 -3.64 -1.52 10.72
N PHE A 92 -4.69 -2.34 10.53
CA PHE A 92 -5.63 -2.64 11.62
C PHE A 92 -4.99 -3.45 12.75
N LEU A 93 -4.21 -4.49 12.44
CA LEU A 93 -3.54 -5.28 13.49
C LEU A 93 -2.39 -4.49 14.12
N THR A 94 -1.67 -3.70 13.32
CA THR A 94 -0.65 -2.77 13.83
C THR A 94 -1.23 -1.79 14.85
N PHE A 95 -2.39 -1.20 14.56
CA PHE A 95 -3.05 -0.28 15.47
C PHE A 95 -3.69 -1.03 16.63
N HIS A 96 -4.26 -2.22 16.42
CA HIS A 96 -4.74 -3.05 17.52
C HIS A 96 -3.63 -3.24 18.57
N LEU A 97 -2.40 -3.57 18.16
CA LEU A 97 -1.25 -3.65 19.07
C LEU A 97 -0.92 -2.32 19.76
N ALA A 98 -1.01 -1.20 19.04
CA ALA A 98 -0.74 0.12 19.61
C ALA A 98 -1.73 0.52 20.73
N GLY A 99 -2.90 -0.12 20.79
CA GLY A 99 -3.87 0.09 21.87
C GLY A 99 -3.57 -0.65 23.17
N GLY A 100 -2.49 -1.43 23.23
CA GLY A 100 -2.14 -2.23 24.40
C GLY A 100 -3.12 -3.38 24.65
N GLU A 101 -3.32 -3.77 25.91
CA GLU A 101 -4.15 -4.92 26.29
C GLU A 101 -5.62 -4.78 25.84
N MET A 102 -6.13 -3.55 25.81
CA MET A 102 -7.49 -3.24 25.34
C MET A 102 -7.60 -3.18 23.81
N GLY A 103 -6.47 -3.30 23.12
CA GLY A 103 -6.40 -3.41 21.67
C GLY A 103 -7.04 -2.23 20.93
N MET A 104 -7.72 -2.56 19.82
CA MET A 104 -8.39 -1.56 18.97
C MET A 104 -9.42 -0.70 19.72
N LYS A 105 -10.04 -1.21 20.79
CA LYS A 105 -11.01 -0.41 21.57
C LYS A 105 -10.33 0.83 22.14
N HIS A 106 -9.21 0.64 22.84
CA HIS A 106 -8.47 1.76 23.42
C HIS A 106 -7.87 2.66 22.35
N MET A 107 -7.36 2.12 21.23
CA MET A 107 -6.93 2.96 20.11
C MET A 107 -8.01 3.92 19.62
N LEU A 108 -9.24 3.42 19.45
CA LEU A 108 -10.34 4.23 18.94
C LEU A 108 -10.81 5.27 19.96
N GLU A 109 -10.85 4.91 21.25
CA GLU A 109 -11.22 5.83 22.32
C GLU A 109 -10.17 6.94 22.52
N GLN A 110 -8.88 6.57 22.50
CA GLN A 110 -7.78 7.51 22.72
C GLN A 110 -7.46 8.37 21.50
N PHE A 111 -7.34 7.77 20.32
CA PHE A 111 -6.86 8.44 19.10
C PHE A 111 -7.97 8.75 18.08
N GLY A 112 -9.17 8.19 18.24
CA GLY A 112 -10.32 8.50 17.39
C GLY A 112 -10.62 10.00 17.27
N PRO A 113 -10.53 10.81 18.36
CA PRO A 113 -10.72 12.26 18.26
C PRO A 113 -9.75 12.95 17.29
N ALA A 114 -8.52 12.45 17.15
CA ALA A 114 -7.52 13.03 16.25
C ALA A 114 -7.89 12.88 14.76
N LEU A 115 -8.76 11.92 14.40
CA LEU A 115 -9.24 11.75 13.03
C LEU A 115 -10.04 12.95 12.50
N LYS A 116 -10.51 13.84 13.38
CA LYS A 116 -11.18 15.09 13.02
C LYS A 116 -10.20 16.20 12.63
N LEU A 117 -8.92 16.05 12.96
CA LEU A 117 -7.91 17.04 12.64
C LEU A 117 -7.57 16.95 11.14
N PRO A 118 -7.38 18.09 10.46
CA PRO A 118 -7.16 18.12 9.01
C PRO A 118 -5.71 17.79 8.64
N TRP A 119 -5.13 16.73 9.22
CA TRP A 119 -3.74 16.37 9.03
C TRP A 119 -3.44 15.81 7.64
N THR A 120 -4.39 15.10 7.03
CA THR A 120 -4.20 14.46 5.72
C THR A 120 -5.24 14.92 4.70
N LYS A 121 -4.86 14.89 3.42
CA LYS A 121 -5.61 15.44 2.29
C LYS A 121 -5.87 14.37 1.23
N LEU A 122 -7.10 13.85 1.23
CA LEU A 122 -7.52 12.79 0.31
C LEU A 122 -7.82 13.27 -1.11
N LYS A 123 -7.99 14.57 -1.36
CA LYS A 123 -8.11 15.12 -2.71
C LYS A 123 -6.73 15.49 -3.20
N ALA A 124 -6.30 15.01 -4.36
CA ALA A 124 -4.98 15.34 -4.91
C ALA A 124 -4.82 16.86 -5.14
N PRO A 125 -3.61 17.43 -4.99
CA PRO A 125 -3.35 18.79 -5.45
C PRO A 125 -3.36 18.85 -6.97
N ILE A 126 -3.51 20.05 -7.53
CA ILE A 126 -3.29 20.27 -8.96
C ILE A 126 -1.82 19.97 -9.28
N LEU A 127 -1.59 19.12 -10.26
CA LEU A 127 -0.23 18.81 -10.74
C LEU A 127 0.32 19.96 -11.59
N THR A 128 0.66 21.06 -10.92
CA THR A 128 1.31 22.22 -11.54
C THR A 128 2.65 21.82 -12.16
N LYS A 129 3.15 22.64 -13.09
CA LYS A 129 4.50 22.44 -13.67
C LYS A 129 5.58 22.37 -12.58
N SER A 130 5.47 23.22 -11.55
CA SER A 130 6.38 23.23 -10.40
C SER A 130 6.35 21.91 -9.64
N LEU A 131 5.17 21.43 -9.25
CA LEU A 131 5.02 20.17 -8.52
C LEU A 131 5.52 18.97 -9.34
N LYS A 132 5.16 18.89 -10.62
CA LYS A 132 5.67 17.86 -11.53
C LYS A 132 7.19 17.85 -11.56
N ASN A 133 7.82 19.02 -11.72
CA ASN A 133 9.28 19.13 -11.76
C ASN A 133 9.92 18.71 -10.42
N LYS A 134 9.34 19.08 -9.26
CA LYS A 134 9.82 18.63 -7.95
C LYS A 134 9.85 17.10 -7.86
N ILE A 135 8.77 16.43 -8.26
CA ILE A 135 8.64 14.96 -8.21
C ILE A 135 9.60 14.30 -9.20
N ILE A 136 9.67 14.81 -10.44
CA ILE A 136 10.56 14.27 -11.48
C ILE A 136 12.03 14.38 -11.04
N ASN A 137 12.43 15.54 -10.56
CA ASN A 137 13.81 15.75 -10.11
C ASN A 137 14.11 14.93 -8.84
N GLY A 138 13.17 14.88 -7.89
CA GLY A 138 13.30 14.08 -6.67
C GLY A 138 13.52 12.60 -6.96
N THR A 139 12.64 12.01 -7.77
CA THR A 139 12.75 10.59 -8.15
C THR A 139 13.98 10.30 -9.02
N LYS A 140 14.40 11.23 -9.88
CA LYS A 140 15.67 11.13 -10.63
C LYS A 140 16.89 11.13 -9.70
N ASN A 141 16.90 11.96 -8.66
CA ASN A 141 18.00 11.99 -7.70
C ASN A 141 18.03 10.69 -6.87
N GLN A 142 16.86 10.24 -6.42
CA GLN A 142 16.70 9.01 -5.64
C GLN A 142 17.10 7.75 -6.42
N SER A 143 16.87 7.71 -7.73
CA SER A 143 17.29 6.58 -8.58
C SER A 143 18.81 6.45 -8.67
N LYS A 144 19.58 7.49 -8.30
CA LYS A 144 21.05 7.51 -8.33
C LYS A 144 21.62 7.05 -9.68
N ASN A 145 21.00 7.49 -10.78
CA ASN A 145 21.33 7.10 -12.16
C ASN A 145 21.21 5.59 -12.47
N LYS A 146 20.60 4.79 -11.59
CA LYS A 146 20.32 3.38 -11.89
C LYS A 146 19.27 3.28 -12.99
N SER A 147 19.46 2.32 -13.90
CA SER A 147 18.44 1.99 -14.89
C SER A 147 17.18 1.44 -14.22
N ILE A 148 16.04 1.59 -14.89
CA ILE A 148 14.77 1.03 -14.42
C ILE A 148 14.90 -0.49 -14.19
N ASN A 149 15.61 -1.21 -15.07
CA ASN A 149 15.86 -2.64 -14.90
C ASN A 149 16.69 -2.94 -13.65
N SER A 150 17.72 -2.13 -13.34
CA SER A 150 18.51 -2.31 -12.12
C SER A 150 17.66 -2.12 -10.86
N LEU A 151 16.82 -1.09 -10.84
CA LEU A 151 15.89 -0.83 -9.73
C LEU A 151 14.85 -1.96 -9.59
N ALA A 152 14.26 -2.40 -10.70
CA ALA A 152 13.30 -3.49 -10.73
C ALA A 152 13.93 -4.80 -10.23
N ASN A 153 15.13 -5.16 -10.69
CA ASN A 153 15.84 -6.35 -10.23
C ASN A 153 16.14 -6.29 -8.72
N SER A 154 16.56 -5.13 -8.21
CA SER A 154 16.81 -4.94 -6.79
C SER A 154 15.53 -5.13 -5.96
N ARG A 155 14.41 -4.55 -6.41
CA ARG A 155 13.09 -4.73 -5.78
C ARG A 155 12.66 -6.19 -5.82
N ASP A 156 12.78 -6.84 -6.98
CA ASP A 156 12.28 -8.19 -7.20
C ASP A 156 13.06 -9.21 -6.35
N ASN A 157 14.38 -9.09 -6.25
CA ASN A 157 15.20 -9.91 -5.35
C ASN A 157 14.77 -9.73 -3.88
N PHE A 158 14.57 -8.49 -3.44
CA PHE A 158 14.06 -8.22 -2.10
C PHE A 158 12.67 -8.84 -1.87
N LEU A 159 11.76 -8.77 -2.84
CA LEU A 159 10.43 -9.37 -2.74
C LEU A 159 10.48 -10.90 -2.67
N ILE A 160 11.44 -11.55 -3.32
CA ILE A 160 11.67 -13.00 -3.21
C ILE A 160 12.10 -13.35 -1.79
N ASP A 161 13.10 -12.65 -1.26
CA ASP A 161 13.60 -12.86 0.11
C ASP A 161 12.50 -12.61 1.15
N LEU A 162 11.73 -11.53 0.98
CA LEU A 162 10.61 -11.20 1.84
C LEU A 162 9.52 -12.28 1.80
N GLN A 163 9.16 -12.81 0.63
CA GLN A 163 8.18 -13.89 0.55
C GLN A 163 8.66 -15.17 1.25
N ASN A 164 9.94 -15.50 1.15
CA ASN A 164 10.51 -16.63 1.87
C ASN A 164 10.47 -16.40 3.39
N LEU A 165 10.73 -15.17 3.82
CA LEU A 165 10.59 -14.77 5.23
C LEU A 165 9.14 -14.86 5.70
N LEU A 166 8.17 -14.36 4.94
CA LEU A 166 6.74 -14.43 5.29
C LEU A 166 6.26 -15.87 5.44
N LYS A 167 6.69 -16.77 4.54
CA LYS A 167 6.42 -18.22 4.66
C LYS A 167 6.94 -18.80 5.98
N LYS A 168 8.13 -18.39 6.43
CA LYS A 168 8.69 -18.81 7.74
C LYS A 168 7.81 -18.37 8.92
N TYR A 169 7.16 -17.22 8.83
CA TYR A 169 6.19 -16.72 9.82
C TYR A 169 4.75 -17.20 9.58
N LYS A 170 4.52 -18.12 8.62
CA LYS A 170 3.21 -18.67 8.25
C LYS A 170 2.19 -17.61 7.80
N ILE A 171 2.65 -16.57 7.12
CA ILE A 171 1.82 -15.53 6.49
C ILE A 171 1.52 -15.88 5.03
#